data_AF-A0A8H7DIQ6-F1
#
_entry.id   AF-A0A8H7DIQ6-F1
#
_cell.length_a   1.000
_cell.length_b   1.000
_cell.length_c   1.000
_cell.angle_alpha   90.00
_cell.angle_beta   90.00
_cell.angle_gamma   90.00
#
_symmetry.space_group_name_H-M   'P 1'
#
loop_
_entity.id
_entity.type
_entity.pdbx_description
1 polymer ?
#
loop_
_entity_poly.entity_id
_entity_poly.type
_entity_poly.pdbx_seq_one_letter_code
_entity_poly.pdbx_strand_id
1 'polypeptide(L)'
;MDNATESINPSTPLAFLPPGLADQSEGLRYVFAAATLGAYAWDIAVNLCNDYALLFKHRVRLPTIVYFLSRAITLAYILASFIDAVAPVENCNALALGYSICLFLTQAATALLFFLRVTAVWHPSKIAFAVFSVLWIAVLGVGIVIPLGIRGAPIGPTTQCIITNLRPVRSEIAVIMPLINDTAIFLAINYRILAHMIVANSLLARLRTFFGGPGLSKISEALLRSGQHFYLIAVAAHITLLVLLQLPHLTPMYRGMLVVPAFALINAMTCLVFRRIKFGLISSDGISIPPITGLSEDFYATANPRSLSLHSRRIDPTTTEFALNTVYPLDVRVQKETGKFEDGTDASPEICRPTTLA
;
A
#
# COMPACT_ATOMS: atom_id res chain seq x y z
N MET A 1 55.60 29.91 2.84
CA MET A 1 54.21 29.68 2.39
C MET A 1 53.92 28.23 2.75
N ASP A 2 53.54 28.03 4.00
CA ASP A 2 53.33 26.71 4.57
C ASP A 2 52.03 26.15 4.00
N ASN A 3 52.19 25.14 3.16
CA ASN A 3 51.08 24.38 2.59
C ASN A 3 50.53 23.50 3.72
N ALA A 4 49.64 24.07 4.52
CA ALA A 4 48.92 23.33 5.55
C ALA A 4 48.05 22.27 4.85
N THR A 5 48.58 21.05 4.75
CA THR A 5 47.76 19.86 4.57
C THR A 5 46.91 19.72 5.82
N GLU A 6 45.75 20.37 5.82
CA GLU A 6 44.71 20.21 6.82
C GLU A 6 44.45 18.71 6.97
N SER A 7 44.85 18.12 8.10
CA SER A 7 44.69 16.69 8.33
C SER A 7 43.22 16.40 8.55
N ILE A 8 42.51 16.10 7.46
CA ILE A 8 41.09 15.76 7.49
C ILE A 8 40.89 14.59 8.44
N ASN A 9 40.02 14.78 9.43
CA ASN A 9 39.71 13.75 10.41
C ASN A 9 39.09 12.52 9.70
N PRO A 10 39.73 11.34 9.78
CA PRO A 10 39.23 10.13 9.13
C PRO A 10 37.88 9.64 9.68
N SER A 11 37.48 10.10 10.87
CA SER A 11 36.16 9.80 11.47
C SER A 11 35.04 10.73 11.01
N THR A 12 35.32 11.72 10.14
CA THR A 12 34.33 12.63 9.57
C THR A 12 34.16 12.36 8.07
N PRO A 13 33.39 11.32 7.69
CA PRO A 13 33.23 10.92 6.28
C PRO A 13 32.68 12.01 5.38
N LEU A 14 31.85 12.92 5.93
CA LEU A 14 31.34 14.10 5.24
C LEU A 14 32.44 15.09 4.83
N ALA A 15 33.56 15.13 5.55
CA ALA A 15 34.69 16.01 5.26
C ALA A 15 35.46 15.59 3.99
N PHE A 16 35.24 14.36 3.50
CA PHE A 16 35.80 13.88 2.23
C PHE A 16 34.88 14.16 1.03
N LEU A 17 33.69 14.72 1.24
CA LEU A 17 32.78 15.14 0.17
C LEU A 17 32.81 16.66 -0.04
N PRO A 18 32.53 17.14 -1.27
CA PRO A 18 32.23 18.55 -1.49
C PRO A 18 31.05 19.00 -0.61
N PRO A 19 31.03 20.24 -0.08
CA PRO A 19 30.04 20.69 0.90
C PRO A 19 28.59 20.49 0.45
N GLY A 20 28.28 20.70 -0.84
CA GLY A 20 26.94 20.44 -1.37
C GLY A 20 26.49 18.96 -1.33
N LEU A 21 27.43 18.00 -1.40
CA LEU A 21 27.12 16.58 -1.25
C LEU A 21 27.04 16.15 0.23
N ALA A 22 27.77 16.84 1.11
CA ALA A 22 27.69 16.60 2.55
C ALA A 22 26.28 16.93 3.08
N ASP A 23 25.77 18.13 2.76
CA ASP A 23 24.40 18.55 3.14
C ASP A 23 23.32 17.60 2.58
N GLN A 24 23.51 17.14 1.35
CA GLN A 24 22.63 16.15 0.71
C GLN A 24 22.55 14.84 1.47
N SER A 25 23.71 14.33 1.88
CA SER A 25 23.78 13.06 2.60
C SER A 25 23.19 13.16 4.01
N GLU A 26 23.32 14.30 4.67
CA GLU A 26 22.68 14.55 5.97
C GLU A 26 21.15 14.60 5.84
N GLY A 27 20.62 15.32 4.84
CA GLY A 27 19.20 15.33 4.53
C GLY A 27 18.64 13.93 4.24
N LEU A 28 19.39 13.11 3.50
CA LEU A 28 19.02 11.72 3.19
C LEU A 28 18.89 10.88 4.46
N ARG A 29 19.82 11.03 5.42
CA ARG A 29 19.79 10.33 6.71
C ARG A 29 18.51 10.65 7.48
N TYR A 30 18.12 11.92 7.57
CA TYR A 30 16.89 12.31 8.26
C TYR A 30 15.63 11.77 7.57
N VAL A 31 15.56 11.82 6.24
CA VAL A 31 14.42 11.27 5.50
C VAL A 31 14.31 9.76 5.64
N PHE A 32 15.43 9.02 5.62
CA PHE A 32 15.39 7.58 5.78
C PHE A 32 15.08 7.18 7.22
N ALA A 33 15.72 7.82 8.20
CA ALA A 33 15.59 7.52 9.62
C ALA A 33 14.23 7.95 10.20
N ALA A 34 13.96 9.26 10.17
CA ALA A 34 12.81 9.83 10.85
C ALA A 34 11.55 9.70 10.01
N ALA A 35 11.60 10.06 8.73
CA ALA A 35 10.40 10.08 7.90
C ALA A 35 9.98 8.68 7.43
N THR A 36 10.93 7.84 6.98
CA THR A 36 10.55 6.58 6.34
C THR A 36 10.50 5.41 7.31
N LEU A 37 11.61 5.13 8.01
CA LEU A 37 11.66 4.03 8.98
C LEU A 37 10.70 4.29 10.14
N GLY A 38 10.68 5.50 10.70
CA GLY A 38 9.74 5.92 11.73
C GLY A 38 8.28 5.75 11.31
N ALA A 39 7.87 6.31 10.16
CA ALA A 39 6.49 6.20 9.70
C ALA A 39 6.08 4.76 9.35
N TYR A 40 6.97 3.97 8.76
CA TYR A 40 6.67 2.59 8.40
C TYR A 40 6.61 1.67 9.63
N ALA A 41 7.50 1.86 10.61
CA ALA A 41 7.43 1.18 11.90
C ALA A 41 6.16 1.56 12.65
N TRP A 42 5.75 2.83 12.61
CA TRP A 42 4.49 3.31 13.17
C TRP A 42 3.28 2.66 12.49
N ASP A 43 3.27 2.55 11.16
CA ASP A 43 2.23 1.82 10.42
C ASP A 43 2.14 0.35 10.85
N ILE A 44 3.27 -0.32 11.11
CA ILE A 44 3.28 -1.69 11.67
C ILE A 44 2.69 -1.70 13.08
N ALA A 45 3.15 -0.82 13.96
CA ALA A 45 2.72 -0.79 15.36
C ALA A 45 1.21 -0.56 15.49
N VAL A 46 0.67 0.46 14.81
CA VAL A 46 -0.77 0.80 14.87
C VAL A 46 -1.66 -0.31 14.32
N ASN A 47 -1.16 -1.09 13.37
CA ASN A 47 -1.93 -2.14 12.73
C ASN A 47 -1.65 -3.55 13.26
N LEU A 48 -0.78 -3.68 14.26
CA LEU A 48 -0.33 -4.97 14.77
C LEU A 48 -1.47 -5.88 15.23
N CYS A 49 -2.48 -5.31 15.90
CA CYS A 49 -3.65 -6.09 16.34
C CYS A 49 -4.52 -6.57 15.18
N ASN A 50 -4.64 -5.75 14.13
CA ASN A 50 -5.34 -6.16 12.93
C ASN A 50 -4.56 -7.26 12.19
N ASP A 51 -3.23 -7.16 12.14
CA ASP A 51 -2.37 -8.17 11.53
C ASP A 51 -2.41 -9.49 12.32
N TYR A 52 -2.46 -9.43 13.66
CA TYR A 52 -2.67 -10.58 14.52
C TYR A 52 -4.02 -11.26 14.23
N ALA A 53 -5.11 -10.48 14.17
CA ALA A 53 -6.42 -11.01 13.83
C ALA A 53 -6.48 -11.61 12.41
N LEU A 54 -5.74 -11.03 11.46
CA LEU A 54 -5.65 -11.54 10.09
C LEU A 54 -4.91 -12.89 10.00
N LEU A 55 -3.88 -13.09 10.83
CA LEU A 55 -3.06 -14.29 10.82
C LEU A 55 -3.71 -15.45 11.59
N PHE A 56 -4.31 -15.16 12.75
CA PHE A 56 -4.81 -16.19 13.67
C PHE A 56 -6.33 -16.35 13.68
N LYS A 57 -7.11 -15.28 13.42
CA LYS A 57 -8.59 -15.34 13.45
C LYS A 57 -9.22 -15.54 12.05
N HIS A 58 -8.45 -15.41 10.97
CA HIS A 58 -8.95 -15.54 9.59
C HIS A 58 -8.26 -16.66 8.82
N ARG A 59 -8.97 -17.23 7.83
CA ARG A 59 -8.38 -18.24 6.93
C ARG A 59 -7.25 -17.64 6.09
N VAL A 60 -6.05 -18.14 6.30
CA VAL A 60 -4.86 -17.79 5.51
C VAL A 60 -5.03 -18.31 4.08
N ARG A 61 -4.96 -17.39 3.12
CA ARG A 61 -4.96 -17.67 1.67
C ARG A 61 -3.72 -17.04 1.05
N LEU A 62 -3.44 -17.37 -0.22
CA LEU A 62 -2.33 -16.82 -0.98
C LEU A 62 -2.20 -15.28 -0.85
N PRO A 63 -3.27 -14.46 -0.97
CA PRO A 63 -3.14 -13.01 -0.81
C PRO A 63 -2.66 -12.57 0.58
N THR A 64 -3.02 -13.31 1.64
CA THR A 64 -2.55 -13.03 3.01
C THR A 64 -1.06 -13.34 3.16
N ILE A 65 -0.58 -14.42 2.56
CA ILE A 65 0.85 -14.77 2.57
C ILE A 65 1.65 -13.70 1.83
N VAL A 66 1.20 -13.30 0.64
CA VAL A 66 1.82 -12.25 -0.17
C VAL A 66 1.82 -10.92 0.60
N TYR A 67 0.75 -10.60 1.32
CA TYR A 67 0.66 -9.40 2.16
C TYR A 67 1.78 -9.34 3.22
N PHE A 68 1.92 -10.39 4.03
CA PHE A 68 2.96 -10.42 5.07
C PHE A 68 4.37 -10.43 4.49
N LEU A 69 4.57 -11.20 3.42
CA LEU A 69 5.85 -11.24 2.70
C LEU A 69 6.22 -9.85 2.17
N SER A 70 5.27 -9.15 1.54
CA SER A 70 5.48 -7.82 0.99
C SER A 70 5.89 -6.83 2.08
N ARG A 71 5.23 -6.84 3.25
CA ARG A 71 5.58 -5.94 4.37
C ARG A 71 6.94 -6.25 4.97
N ALA A 72 7.26 -7.53 5.18
CA ALA A 72 8.54 -7.95 5.75
C ALA A 72 9.72 -7.54 4.84
N ILE A 73 9.59 -7.77 3.52
CA ILE A 73 10.62 -7.40 2.55
C ILE A 73 10.75 -5.88 2.43
N THR A 74 9.64 -5.13 2.50
CA THR A 74 9.67 -3.66 2.48
C THR A 74 10.40 -3.12 3.71
N LEU A 75 10.14 -3.68 4.90
CA LEU A 75 10.86 -3.30 6.11
C LEU A 75 12.36 -3.60 5.99
N ALA A 76 12.73 -4.76 5.46
CA ALA A 76 14.13 -5.11 5.21
C ALA A 76 14.81 -4.14 4.23
N TYR A 77 14.10 -3.73 3.16
CA TYR A 77 14.56 -2.72 2.22
C TYR A 77 14.81 -1.36 2.90
N ILE A 78 13.86 -0.88 3.71
CA ILE A 78 13.99 0.40 4.42
C ILE A 78 15.15 0.35 5.42
N LEU A 79 15.26 -0.73 6.20
CA LEU A 79 16.35 -0.93 7.15
C LEU A 79 17.72 -0.97 6.46
N ALA A 80 17.86 -1.74 5.38
CA ALA A 80 19.11 -1.82 4.63
C ALA A 80 19.49 -0.46 4.00
N SER A 81 18.51 0.29 3.50
CA SER A 81 18.72 1.65 2.98
C SER A 81 19.14 2.64 4.07
N PHE A 82 18.56 2.52 5.27
CA PHE A 82 18.96 3.32 6.43
C PHE A 82 20.39 2.99 6.87
N ILE A 83 20.74 1.71 6.97
CA ILE A 83 22.11 1.25 7.31
C ILE A 83 23.13 1.81 6.32
N ASP A 84 22.84 1.76 5.01
CA ASP A 84 23.71 2.33 3.96
C ASP A 84 23.97 3.84 4.17
N ALA A 85 22.98 4.57 4.69
CA ALA A 85 23.08 6.01 4.91
C ALA A 85 23.86 6.40 6.18
N VAL A 86 23.83 5.58 7.25
CA VAL A 86 24.36 5.99 8.57
C VAL A 86 25.50 5.13 9.11
N ALA A 87 25.54 3.85 8.77
CA ALA A 87 26.45 2.90 9.40
C ALA A 87 27.79 2.80 8.65
N PRO A 88 28.90 2.53 9.35
CA PRO A 88 30.12 2.06 8.72
C PRO A 88 29.90 0.62 8.21
N VAL A 89 30.23 0.37 6.95
CA VAL A 89 30.01 -0.90 6.26
C VAL A 89 31.27 -1.28 5.50
N GLU A 90 31.81 -2.46 5.80
CA GLU A 90 33.03 -2.97 5.16
C GLU A 90 32.80 -3.27 3.67
N ASN A 91 31.63 -3.83 3.33
CA ASN A 91 31.28 -4.28 1.99
C ASN A 91 30.11 -3.50 1.40
N CYS A 92 30.35 -2.25 0.99
CA CYS A 92 29.34 -1.38 0.36
C CYS A 92 28.62 -2.03 -0.83
N ASN A 93 29.34 -2.80 -1.65
CA ASN A 93 28.73 -3.46 -2.80
C ASN A 93 27.75 -4.57 -2.40
N ALA A 94 28.04 -5.31 -1.32
CA ALA A 94 27.15 -6.36 -0.83
C ALA A 94 25.87 -5.78 -0.24
N LEU A 95 25.98 -4.70 0.56
CA LEU A 95 24.82 -3.99 1.09
C LEU A 95 23.97 -3.37 -0.03
N ALA A 96 24.63 -2.74 -1.02
CA ALA A 96 23.99 -2.17 -2.18
C ALA A 96 23.18 -3.20 -2.98
N LEU A 97 23.77 -4.37 -3.21
CA LEU A 97 23.07 -5.49 -3.84
C LEU A 97 21.90 -5.98 -2.98
N GLY A 98 22.10 -6.12 -1.67
CA GLY A 98 21.10 -6.59 -0.72
C GLY A 98 19.84 -5.72 -0.70
N TYR A 99 19.97 -4.40 -0.50
CA TYR A 99 18.79 -3.52 -0.51
C TYR A 99 18.14 -3.44 -1.90
N SER A 100 18.93 -3.55 -2.98
CA SER A 100 18.39 -3.55 -4.36
C SER A 100 17.54 -4.78 -4.66
N ILE A 101 17.94 -5.95 -4.14
CA ILE A 101 17.13 -7.18 -4.19
C ILE A 101 15.86 -7.00 -3.37
N CYS A 102 15.94 -6.43 -2.17
CA CYS A 102 14.76 -6.17 -1.34
C CYS A 102 13.79 -5.19 -2.01
N LEU A 103 14.29 -4.16 -2.70
CA LEU A 103 13.48 -3.24 -3.49
C LEU A 103 12.75 -3.96 -4.63
N PHE A 104 13.46 -4.76 -5.41
CA PHE A 104 12.87 -5.57 -6.49
C PHE A 104 11.77 -6.49 -5.95
N LEU A 105 12.03 -7.23 -4.87
CA LEU A 105 11.07 -8.14 -4.26
C LEU A 105 9.85 -7.40 -3.67
N THR A 106 10.07 -6.22 -3.07
CA THR A 106 9.00 -5.34 -2.58
C THR A 106 8.07 -4.93 -3.71
N GLN A 107 8.64 -4.48 -4.83
CA GLN A 107 7.89 -4.08 -6.01
C GLN A 107 7.11 -5.27 -6.61
N ALA A 108 7.76 -6.43 -6.73
CA ALA A 108 7.15 -7.67 -7.22
C ALA A 108 5.96 -8.13 -6.37
N ALA A 109 6.13 -8.15 -5.05
CA ALA A 109 5.09 -8.56 -4.10
C ALA A 109 3.92 -7.57 -4.05
N THR A 110 4.21 -6.27 -4.09
CA THR A 110 3.18 -5.23 -4.11
C THR A 110 2.38 -5.26 -5.42
N ALA A 111 3.04 -5.41 -6.56
CA ALA A 111 2.38 -5.60 -7.85
C ALA A 111 1.52 -6.88 -7.88
N LEU A 112 1.98 -7.95 -7.22
CA LEU A 112 1.20 -9.18 -7.07
C LEU A 112 -0.08 -8.96 -6.25
N LEU A 113 -0.05 -8.14 -5.19
CA LEU A 113 -1.28 -7.77 -4.44
C LEU A 113 -2.29 -7.03 -5.32
N PHE A 114 -1.83 -6.10 -6.16
CA PHE A 114 -2.67 -5.41 -7.12
C PHE A 114 -3.24 -6.37 -8.19
N PHE A 115 -2.42 -7.28 -8.71
CA PHE A 115 -2.85 -8.34 -9.62
C PHE A 115 -3.94 -9.23 -9.00
N LEU A 116 -3.74 -9.69 -7.77
CA LEU A 116 -4.71 -10.51 -7.04
C LEU A 116 -6.03 -9.76 -6.83
N ARG A 117 -5.99 -8.44 -6.64
CA ARG A 117 -7.21 -7.64 -6.52
C ARG A 117 -7.95 -7.51 -7.84
N VAL A 118 -7.27 -7.13 -8.93
CA VAL A 118 -7.95 -6.94 -10.21
C VAL A 118 -8.56 -8.25 -10.72
N THR A 119 -7.89 -9.38 -10.46
CA THR A 119 -8.41 -10.71 -10.82
C THR A 119 -9.62 -11.12 -9.99
N ALA A 120 -9.67 -10.73 -8.70
CA ALA A 120 -10.87 -10.90 -7.88
C ALA A 120 -12.04 -10.08 -8.42
N VAL A 121 -11.81 -8.81 -8.77
CA VAL A 121 -12.83 -7.92 -9.35
C VAL A 121 -13.28 -8.43 -10.72
N TRP A 122 -12.37 -8.99 -11.53
CA TRP A 122 -12.64 -9.41 -12.91
C TRP A 122 -13.01 -10.89 -13.12
N HIS A 123 -13.25 -11.63 -12.03
CA HIS A 123 -13.61 -13.05 -11.99
C HIS A 123 -14.98 -13.28 -12.66
N PRO A 124 -15.08 -13.56 -13.98
CA PRO A 124 -14.61 -14.80 -14.61
C PRO A 124 -13.85 -14.60 -15.95
N SER A 125 -13.42 -13.37 -16.25
CA SER A 125 -12.86 -13.02 -17.57
C SER A 125 -11.42 -13.51 -17.74
N LYS A 126 -11.23 -14.57 -18.55
CA LYS A 126 -9.90 -15.13 -18.86
C LYS A 126 -8.96 -14.12 -19.54
N ILE A 127 -9.52 -13.22 -20.35
CA ILE A 127 -8.77 -12.18 -21.07
C ILE A 127 -8.17 -11.18 -20.07
N ALA A 128 -8.95 -10.66 -19.12
CA ALA A 128 -8.43 -9.72 -18.13
C ALA A 128 -7.34 -10.37 -17.29
N PHE A 129 -7.57 -11.62 -16.84
CA PHE A 129 -6.56 -12.38 -16.12
C PHE A 129 -5.24 -12.49 -16.92
N ALA A 130 -5.31 -12.85 -18.21
CA ALA A 130 -4.13 -12.97 -19.07
C ALA A 130 -3.40 -11.62 -19.25
N VAL A 131 -4.14 -10.54 -19.53
CA VAL A 131 -3.57 -9.20 -19.71
C VAL A 131 -2.84 -8.73 -18.45
N PHE A 132 -3.48 -8.83 -17.28
CA PHE A 132 -2.85 -8.42 -16.03
C PHE A 132 -1.70 -9.33 -15.60
N SER A 133 -1.73 -10.61 -15.98
CA SER A 133 -0.60 -11.52 -15.75
C SER A 133 0.62 -11.10 -16.57
N VAL A 134 0.42 -10.72 -17.84
CA VAL A 134 1.51 -10.23 -18.70
C VAL A 134 2.08 -8.92 -18.15
N LEU A 135 1.23 -7.98 -17.73
CA LEU A 135 1.68 -6.74 -17.10
C LEU A 135 2.49 -6.99 -15.83
N TRP A 136 2.02 -7.89 -14.97
CA TRP A 136 2.77 -8.28 -13.77
C TRP A 136 4.12 -8.93 -14.09
N ILE A 137 4.18 -9.85 -15.06
CA ILE A 137 5.45 -10.45 -15.51
C ILE A 137 6.38 -9.40 -16.11
N ALA A 138 5.85 -8.41 -16.84
CA ALA A 138 6.65 -7.31 -17.37
C ALA A 138 7.28 -6.46 -16.25
N VAL A 139 6.54 -6.21 -15.17
CA VAL A 139 7.09 -5.55 -13.96
C VAL A 139 8.24 -6.36 -13.38
N LEU A 140 8.12 -7.70 -13.29
CA LEU A 140 9.22 -8.55 -12.82
C LEU A 140 10.44 -8.49 -13.76
N GLY A 141 10.21 -8.65 -15.06
CA GLY A 141 11.28 -8.68 -16.07
C GLY A 141 12.08 -7.38 -16.08
N VAL A 142 11.39 -6.25 -16.02
CA VAL A 142 12.04 -4.94 -15.96
C VAL A 142 12.63 -4.65 -14.57
N GLY A 143 12.01 -5.11 -13.49
CA GLY A 143 12.50 -4.95 -12.12
C GLY A 143 13.87 -5.59 -11.86
N ILE A 144 14.23 -6.65 -12.60
CA ILE A 144 15.58 -7.29 -12.51
C ILE A 144 16.70 -6.30 -12.81
N VAL A 145 16.42 -5.23 -13.55
CA VAL A 145 17.38 -4.16 -13.83
C VAL A 145 17.91 -3.49 -12.55
N ILE A 146 17.10 -3.45 -11.48
CA ILE A 146 17.43 -2.78 -10.22
C ILE A 146 18.70 -3.39 -9.58
N PRO A 147 18.74 -4.68 -9.18
CA PRO A 147 19.95 -5.28 -8.59
C PRO A 147 21.14 -5.38 -9.56
N LEU A 148 20.89 -5.36 -10.88
CA LEU A 148 21.96 -5.35 -11.88
C LEU A 148 22.59 -3.96 -12.04
N GLY A 149 21.83 -2.89 -11.79
CA GLY A 149 22.23 -1.51 -12.05
C GLY A 149 22.93 -0.82 -10.88
N ILE A 150 22.61 -1.21 -9.63
CA ILE A 150 23.08 -0.52 -8.43
C ILE A 150 24.39 -1.13 -7.94
N ARG A 151 25.37 -0.27 -7.67
CA ARG A 151 26.68 -0.63 -7.10
C ARG A 151 27.09 0.40 -6.05
N GLY A 152 27.67 -0.08 -4.96
CA GLY A 152 28.18 0.75 -3.86
C GLY A 152 29.70 0.70 -3.79
N ALA A 153 30.32 1.81 -3.41
CA ALA A 153 31.75 1.91 -3.11
C ALA A 153 31.98 2.73 -1.83
N PRO A 154 33.12 2.54 -1.13
CA PRO A 154 33.46 3.37 0.01
C PRO A 154 33.78 4.82 -0.40
N ILE A 155 33.50 5.76 0.50
CA ILE A 155 33.84 7.18 0.36
C ILE A 155 35.30 7.35 0.81
N GLY A 156 36.23 7.49 -0.15
CA GLY A 156 37.65 7.71 0.17
C GLY A 156 38.22 6.61 1.07
N PRO A 157 39.00 6.94 2.11
CA PRO A 157 39.53 5.96 3.08
C PRO A 157 38.52 5.55 4.15
N THR A 158 37.27 6.02 4.08
CA THR A 158 36.27 5.79 5.13
C THR A 158 35.46 4.52 4.85
N THR A 159 34.78 4.03 5.89
CA THR A 159 33.88 2.88 5.83
C THR A 159 32.44 3.26 5.50
N GLN A 160 32.16 4.50 5.09
CA GLN A 160 30.82 4.89 4.63
C GLN A 160 30.66 4.68 3.13
N CYS A 161 29.43 4.34 2.73
CA CYS A 161 29.12 3.96 1.36
C CYS A 161 28.52 5.12 0.56
N ILE A 162 28.86 5.14 -0.73
CA ILE A 162 28.22 5.98 -1.75
C ILE A 162 27.83 5.11 -2.95
N ILE A 163 26.71 5.44 -3.56
CA ILE A 163 26.26 4.77 -4.79
C ILE A 163 27.06 5.35 -5.97
N THR A 164 27.83 4.50 -6.66
CA THR A 164 28.74 4.92 -7.73
C THR A 164 28.20 4.67 -9.13
N ASN A 165 27.11 3.91 -9.26
CA ASN A 165 26.50 3.59 -10.54
C ASN A 165 24.97 3.74 -10.48
N LEU A 166 24.47 4.88 -10.96
CA LEU A 166 23.08 5.03 -11.41
C LEU A 166 23.13 5.37 -12.89
N ARG A 167 22.89 4.40 -13.77
CA ARG A 167 22.65 4.70 -15.19
C ARG A 167 21.21 5.21 -15.33
N PRO A 168 20.95 6.49 -15.69
CA PRO A 168 19.62 7.09 -15.65
C PRO A 168 18.57 6.34 -16.48
N VAL A 169 18.96 5.92 -17.69
CA VAL A 169 18.11 5.16 -18.62
C VAL A 169 17.64 3.82 -18.02
N ARG A 170 18.42 3.22 -17.11
CA ARG A 170 18.06 1.95 -16.45
C ARG A 170 17.12 2.14 -15.25
N SER A 171 17.22 3.27 -14.55
CA SER A 171 16.37 3.54 -13.37
C SER A 171 14.95 3.95 -13.77
N GLU A 172 14.77 4.67 -14.88
CA GLU A 172 13.46 5.16 -15.30
C GLU A 172 12.52 4.00 -15.69
N ILE A 173 13.02 3.02 -16.45
CA ILE A 173 12.20 1.91 -16.93
C ILE A 173 11.64 1.06 -15.77
N ALA A 174 12.38 0.95 -14.67
CA ALA A 174 11.98 0.26 -13.44
C ALA A 174 10.88 0.99 -12.65
N VAL A 175 10.59 2.26 -12.98
CA VAL A 175 9.47 3.05 -12.43
C VAL A 175 8.31 3.09 -13.42
N ILE A 176 8.59 3.19 -14.72
CA ILE A 176 7.59 3.28 -15.80
C ILE A 176 6.72 2.02 -15.87
N MET A 177 7.31 0.82 -15.81
CA MET A 177 6.50 -0.41 -15.92
C MET A 177 5.52 -0.61 -14.76
N PRO A 178 5.92 -0.45 -13.48
CA PRO A 178 4.97 -0.42 -12.36
C PRO A 178 3.91 0.67 -12.51
N LEU A 179 4.28 1.87 -12.98
CA LEU A 179 3.32 2.94 -13.23
C LEU A 179 2.24 2.51 -14.25
N ILE A 180 2.65 1.90 -15.37
CA ILE A 180 1.72 1.38 -16.38
C ILE A 180 0.82 0.31 -15.79
N ASN A 181 1.40 -0.65 -15.05
CA ASN A 181 0.65 -1.73 -14.40
C ASN A 181 -0.39 -1.19 -13.42
N ASP A 182 0.03 -0.32 -12.49
CA ASP A 182 -0.82 0.21 -11.43
C ASP A 182 -1.92 1.11 -12.00
N THR A 183 -1.60 1.89 -13.04
CA THR A 183 -2.58 2.70 -13.77
C THR A 183 -3.60 1.83 -14.49
N ALA A 184 -3.16 0.78 -15.19
CA ALA A 184 -4.06 -0.15 -15.87
C ALA A 184 -4.99 -0.87 -14.88
N ILE A 185 -4.46 -1.31 -13.74
CA ILE A 185 -5.23 -1.95 -12.67
C ILE A 185 -6.23 -0.97 -12.07
N PHE A 186 -5.79 0.25 -11.74
CA PHE A 186 -6.65 1.31 -11.26
C PHE A 186 -7.80 1.55 -12.25
N LEU A 187 -7.50 1.82 -13.52
CA LEU A 187 -8.51 2.07 -14.55
C LEU A 187 -9.48 0.91 -14.71
N ALA A 188 -9.01 -0.34 -14.69
CA ALA A 188 -9.87 -1.50 -14.84
C ALA A 188 -10.80 -1.73 -13.64
N ILE A 189 -10.32 -1.53 -12.41
CA ILE A 189 -11.17 -1.65 -11.22
C ILE A 189 -12.21 -0.52 -11.22
N ASN A 190 -11.78 0.72 -11.49
CA ASN A 190 -12.67 1.88 -11.54
C ASN A 190 -13.71 1.74 -12.66
N TYR A 191 -13.31 1.31 -13.84
CA TYR A 191 -14.22 1.07 -14.96
C TYR A 191 -15.31 0.06 -14.58
N ARG A 192 -14.95 -1.04 -13.90
CA ARG A 192 -15.93 -2.04 -13.48
C ARG A 192 -16.90 -1.50 -12.44
N ILE A 193 -16.39 -0.78 -11.42
CA ILE A 193 -17.22 -0.11 -10.41
C ILE A 193 -18.20 0.85 -11.10
N LEU A 194 -17.72 1.70 -11.99
CA LEU A 194 -18.55 2.67 -12.72
C LEU A 194 -19.56 1.98 -13.63
N ALA A 195 -19.17 0.99 -14.41
CA ALA A 195 -20.07 0.26 -15.29
C ALA A 195 -21.26 -0.34 -14.53
N HIS A 196 -21.02 -0.95 -13.37
CA HIS A 196 -22.09 -1.47 -12.52
C HIS A 196 -23.00 -0.36 -11.96
N MET A 197 -22.43 0.77 -11.53
CA MET A 197 -23.22 1.91 -11.03
C MET A 197 -24.08 2.57 -12.10
N ILE A 198 -23.61 2.59 -13.36
CA ILE A 198 -24.34 3.25 -14.45
C ILE A 198 -25.35 2.30 -15.12
N VAL A 199 -25.11 0.98 -15.13
CA VAL A 199 -26.17 0.01 -15.52
C VAL A 199 -27.38 0.10 -14.57
N ALA A 200 -27.17 0.40 -13.29
CA ALA A 200 -28.25 0.68 -12.35
C ALA A 200 -28.93 2.06 -12.58
N ASN A 201 -28.32 2.98 -13.34
CA ASN A 201 -28.81 4.34 -13.57
C ASN A 201 -28.52 4.82 -15.01
N SER A 202 -29.30 4.33 -15.99
CA SER A 202 -29.34 4.71 -17.43
C SER A 202 -28.17 5.56 -17.98
N LEU A 203 -27.18 4.88 -18.56
CA LEU A 203 -25.93 5.38 -19.16
C LEU A 203 -26.04 6.62 -20.06
N LEU A 204 -27.11 6.77 -20.84
CA LEU A 204 -27.22 7.83 -21.84
C LEU A 204 -27.65 9.18 -21.27
N ALA A 205 -28.44 9.20 -20.19
CA ALA A 205 -29.02 10.43 -19.65
C ALA A 205 -28.00 11.29 -18.87
N ARG A 206 -26.94 10.66 -18.32
CA ARG A 206 -25.95 11.34 -17.46
C ARG A 206 -24.59 11.59 -18.10
N LEU A 207 -24.22 10.87 -19.17
CA LEU A 207 -23.00 11.22 -19.92
C LEU A 207 -23.10 12.65 -20.49
N ARG A 208 -24.32 13.09 -20.83
CA ARG A 208 -24.65 14.47 -21.23
C ARG A 208 -24.49 15.50 -20.11
N THR A 209 -24.57 15.08 -18.84
CA THR A 209 -24.30 15.95 -17.67
C THR A 209 -22.84 15.90 -17.20
N PHE A 210 -22.05 14.91 -17.61
CA PHE A 210 -20.63 14.80 -17.22
C PHE A 210 -19.76 15.88 -17.87
N PHE A 211 -20.11 16.29 -19.09
CA PHE A 211 -19.46 17.42 -19.76
C PHE A 211 -20.04 18.79 -19.37
N GLY A 212 -21.02 18.89 -18.45
CA GLY A 212 -21.69 20.17 -18.17
C GLY A 212 -22.43 20.35 -16.83
N GLY A 213 -22.30 19.49 -15.82
CA GLY A 213 -23.06 19.63 -14.56
C GLY A 213 -22.70 18.67 -13.41
N PRO A 214 -23.36 18.77 -12.24
CA PRO A 214 -22.96 18.27 -10.90
C PRO A 214 -22.85 16.75 -10.71
N GLY A 215 -22.71 15.95 -11.79
CA GLY A 215 -22.54 14.50 -11.73
C GLY A 215 -21.14 14.02 -11.27
N LEU A 216 -20.11 14.88 -11.37
CA LEU A 216 -18.74 14.59 -10.92
C LEU A 216 -18.65 14.31 -9.41
N SER A 217 -19.50 14.96 -8.59
CA SER A 217 -19.49 14.79 -7.13
C SER A 217 -19.87 13.37 -6.70
N LYS A 218 -20.92 12.80 -7.31
CA LYS A 218 -21.40 11.44 -6.98
C LYS A 218 -20.43 10.34 -7.41
N ILE A 219 -19.73 10.55 -8.53
CA ILE A 219 -18.68 9.63 -9.00
C ILE A 219 -17.47 9.70 -8.06
N SER A 220 -16.99 10.91 -7.74
CA SER A 220 -15.90 11.11 -6.80
C SER A 220 -16.22 10.49 -5.43
N GLU A 221 -17.43 10.69 -4.92
CA GLU A 221 -17.90 10.10 -3.67
C GLU A 221 -17.89 8.56 -3.69
N ALA A 222 -18.33 7.94 -4.79
CA ALA A 222 -18.30 6.49 -4.95
C ALA A 222 -16.86 5.93 -5.00
N LEU A 223 -15.94 6.63 -5.67
CA LEU A 223 -14.52 6.23 -5.74
C LEU A 223 -13.81 6.40 -4.40
N LEU A 224 -14.12 7.46 -3.66
CA LEU A 224 -13.62 7.71 -2.32
C LEU A 224 -14.11 6.62 -1.36
N ARG A 225 -15.40 6.27 -1.40
CA ARG A 225 -15.99 5.20 -0.58
C ARG A 225 -15.44 3.81 -0.92
N SER A 226 -15.07 3.56 -2.17
CA SER A 226 -14.50 2.28 -2.63
C SER A 226 -13.00 2.09 -2.30
N GLY A 227 -12.37 3.08 -1.64
CA GLY A 227 -10.94 3.05 -1.33
C GLY A 227 -10.01 3.14 -2.54
N GLN A 228 -10.52 3.60 -3.69
CA GLN A 228 -9.71 3.69 -4.92
C GLN A 228 -8.68 4.83 -4.85
N HIS A 229 -8.91 5.85 -4.02
CA HIS A 229 -7.94 6.93 -3.81
C HIS A 229 -6.58 6.43 -3.31
N PHE A 230 -6.53 5.33 -2.56
CA PHE A 230 -5.27 4.71 -2.13
C PHE A 230 -4.45 4.14 -3.29
N TYR A 231 -5.09 3.71 -4.39
CA TYR A 231 -4.42 3.27 -5.62
C TYR A 231 -3.93 4.46 -6.42
N LEU A 232 -4.70 5.55 -6.41
CA LEU A 232 -4.28 6.83 -7.00
C LEU A 232 -3.03 7.38 -6.30
N ILE A 233 -2.89 7.21 -4.98
CA ILE A 233 -1.66 7.56 -4.25
C ILE A 233 -0.46 6.76 -4.80
N ALA A 234 -0.62 5.47 -5.09
CA ALA A 234 0.46 4.66 -5.66
C ALA A 234 0.86 5.13 -7.06
N VAL A 235 -0.11 5.45 -7.92
CA VAL A 235 0.13 6.03 -9.25
C VAL A 235 0.84 7.39 -9.13
N ALA A 236 0.35 8.27 -8.25
CA ALA A 236 0.94 9.58 -8.00
C ALA A 236 2.37 9.50 -7.46
N ALA A 237 2.66 8.52 -6.59
CA ALA A 237 4.01 8.26 -6.09
C ALA A 237 4.96 7.88 -7.23
N HIS A 238 4.57 6.97 -8.12
CA HIS A 238 5.39 6.62 -9.29
C HIS A 238 5.60 7.79 -10.25
N ILE A 239 4.57 8.61 -10.49
CA ILE A 239 4.70 9.85 -11.31
C ILE A 239 5.69 10.81 -10.65
N THR A 240 5.58 11.01 -9.34
CA THR A 240 6.47 11.90 -8.57
C THR A 240 7.93 11.43 -8.69
N LEU A 241 8.18 10.12 -8.56
CA LEU A 241 9.50 9.54 -8.77
C LEU A 241 10.01 9.79 -10.20
N LEU A 242 9.19 9.55 -11.22
CA LEU A 242 9.57 9.75 -12.61
C LEU A 242 9.98 11.21 -12.87
N VAL A 243 9.17 12.17 -12.42
CA VAL A 243 9.45 13.60 -12.56
C VAL A 243 10.76 13.95 -11.86
N LEU A 244 10.95 13.48 -10.62
CA LEU A 244 12.16 13.77 -9.86
C LEU A 244 13.43 13.22 -10.53
N LEU A 245 13.36 12.01 -11.12
CA LEU A 245 14.48 11.39 -11.84
C LEU A 245 14.88 12.17 -13.10
N GLN A 246 13.94 12.85 -13.75
CA GLN A 246 14.17 13.60 -14.99
C GLN A 246 14.63 15.04 -14.78
N LEU A 247 14.56 15.58 -13.55
CA LEU A 247 14.96 16.97 -13.30
C LEU A 247 16.49 17.14 -13.45
N PRO A 248 16.96 17.88 -14.48
CA PRO A 248 18.39 17.96 -14.79
C PRO A 248 19.17 18.75 -13.74
N HIS A 249 18.50 19.67 -13.03
CA HIS A 249 19.11 20.55 -12.02
C HIS A 249 19.38 19.88 -10.67
N LEU A 250 18.79 18.70 -10.42
CA LEU A 250 19.00 17.97 -9.17
C LEU A 250 20.24 17.08 -9.27
N THR A 251 21.02 17.00 -8.20
CA THR A 251 22.11 16.03 -8.08
C THR A 251 21.55 14.59 -8.03
N PRO A 252 22.32 13.57 -8.43
CA PRO A 252 21.87 12.17 -8.39
C PRO A 252 21.34 11.73 -7.01
N MET A 253 21.91 12.25 -5.91
CA MET A 253 21.45 11.96 -4.56
C MET A 253 20.04 12.50 -4.31
N TYR A 254 19.76 13.76 -4.67
CA TYR A 254 18.41 14.34 -4.53
C TYR A 254 17.38 13.63 -5.40
N ARG A 255 17.78 13.18 -6.61
CA ARG A 255 16.88 12.40 -7.50
C ARG A 255 16.45 11.07 -6.87
N GLY A 256 17.31 10.45 -6.06
CA GLY A 256 17.05 9.18 -5.39
C GLY A 256 16.39 9.30 -4.00
N MET A 257 16.36 10.50 -3.41
CA MET A 257 15.98 10.71 -2.01
C MET A 257 14.55 10.29 -1.69
N LEU A 258 13.62 10.41 -2.65
CA LEU A 258 12.22 10.01 -2.47
C LEU A 258 11.94 8.56 -2.84
N VAL A 259 12.92 7.81 -3.36
CA VAL A 259 12.71 6.41 -3.77
C VAL A 259 12.27 5.56 -2.58
N VAL A 260 13.05 5.55 -1.49
CA VAL A 260 12.73 4.75 -0.29
C VAL A 260 11.37 5.15 0.32
N PRO A 261 11.08 6.45 0.58
CA PRO A 261 9.76 6.88 1.06
C PRO A 261 8.60 6.50 0.14
N ALA A 262 8.76 6.66 -1.18
CA ALA A 262 7.68 6.40 -2.14
C ALA A 262 7.32 4.91 -2.19
N PHE A 263 8.31 4.02 -2.23
CA PHE A 263 8.06 2.58 -2.20
C PHE A 263 7.46 2.12 -0.86
N ALA A 264 7.92 2.68 0.26
CA ALA A 264 7.32 2.45 1.57
C ALA A 264 5.84 2.87 1.59
N LEU A 265 5.52 4.05 1.05
CA LEU A 265 4.16 4.58 0.93
C LEU A 265 3.27 3.70 0.04
N ILE A 266 3.74 3.34 -1.15
CA ILE A 266 3.01 2.48 -2.10
C ILE A 266 2.67 1.15 -1.43
N ASN A 267 3.64 0.54 -0.75
CA ASN A 267 3.43 -0.72 -0.05
C ASN A 267 2.42 -0.57 1.11
N ALA A 268 2.60 0.45 1.97
CA ALA A 268 1.72 0.71 3.10
C ALA A 268 0.26 0.95 2.65
N MET A 269 0.05 1.76 1.62
CA MET A 269 -1.29 2.05 1.07
C MET A 269 -1.93 0.81 0.45
N THR A 270 -1.15 -0.02 -0.26
CA THR A 270 -1.64 -1.29 -0.80
C THR A 270 -2.07 -2.25 0.31
N CYS A 271 -1.24 -2.36 1.35
CA CYS A 271 -1.51 -3.18 2.53
C CYS A 271 -2.75 -2.69 3.30
N LEU A 272 -2.91 -1.38 3.46
CA LEU A 272 -4.08 -0.78 4.08
C LEU A 272 -5.35 -1.16 3.32
N VAL A 273 -5.37 -1.07 1.99
CA VAL A 273 -6.55 -1.44 1.20
C VAL A 273 -6.83 -2.93 1.29
N PHE A 274 -5.79 -3.76 1.17
CA PHE A 274 -5.94 -5.21 1.33
C PHE A 274 -6.62 -5.56 2.67
N ARG A 275 -6.13 -4.96 3.75
CA ARG A 275 -6.66 -5.15 5.10
C ARG A 275 -8.11 -4.68 5.23
N ARG A 276 -8.43 -3.47 4.75
CA ARG A 276 -9.80 -2.93 4.79
C ARG A 276 -10.79 -3.79 4.00
N ILE A 277 -10.38 -4.33 2.85
CA ILE A 277 -11.21 -5.27 2.08
C ILE A 277 -11.43 -6.55 2.87
N LYS A 278 -10.37 -7.08 3.49
CA LYS A 278 -10.44 -8.35 4.21
C LYS A 278 -11.33 -8.32 5.45
N PHE A 279 -11.36 -7.18 6.14
CA PHE A 279 -12.28 -6.93 7.26
C PHE A 279 -13.68 -6.47 6.82
N GLY A 280 -13.96 -6.40 5.51
CA GLY A 280 -15.26 -5.97 5.00
C GLY A 280 -15.56 -4.47 5.20
N LEU A 281 -14.57 -3.67 5.61
CA LEU A 281 -14.70 -2.21 5.74
C LEU A 281 -14.82 -1.52 4.37
N ILE A 282 -14.32 -2.18 3.33
CA ILE A 282 -14.45 -1.77 1.93
C ILE A 282 -14.91 -3.00 1.15
N SER A 283 -15.95 -2.85 0.33
CA SER A 283 -16.38 -3.94 -0.55
C SER A 283 -15.26 -4.34 -1.51
N SER A 284 -14.99 -5.64 -1.64
CA SER A 284 -14.04 -6.20 -2.61
C SER A 284 -14.33 -5.73 -4.04
N ASP A 285 -15.62 -5.54 -4.35
CA ASP A 285 -16.10 -5.16 -5.67
C ASP A 285 -16.45 -3.66 -5.75
N GLY A 286 -16.30 -2.91 -4.65
CA GLY A 286 -16.73 -1.52 -4.52
C GLY A 286 -18.26 -1.32 -4.49
N ILE A 287 -19.03 -2.41 -4.45
CA ILE A 287 -20.48 -2.42 -4.75
C ILE A 287 -21.34 -2.78 -3.53
N SER A 288 -20.86 -3.57 -2.57
CA SER A 288 -21.62 -3.91 -1.37
C SER A 288 -21.44 -2.88 -0.24
N ILE A 289 -22.41 -1.97 -0.14
CA ILE A 289 -22.65 -1.19 1.08
C ILE A 289 -23.22 -2.17 2.11
N PRO A 290 -22.57 -2.43 3.27
CA PRO A 290 -23.28 -3.10 4.35
C PRO A 290 -24.49 -2.24 4.73
N PRO A 291 -25.65 -2.82 5.07
CA PRO A 291 -26.73 -2.02 5.65
C PRO A 291 -26.13 -1.26 6.83
N ILE A 292 -26.33 0.06 6.85
CA ILE A 292 -26.07 0.87 8.04
C ILE A 292 -27.16 0.47 9.05
N THR A 293 -26.94 -0.68 9.66
CA THR A 293 -27.68 -1.18 10.82
C THR A 293 -26.59 -1.56 11.81
N GLY A 294 -26.26 -0.63 12.70
CA GLY A 294 -25.32 -0.85 13.80
C GLY A 294 -23.96 -0.17 13.69
N LEU A 295 -23.92 1.11 13.35
CA LEU A 295 -22.84 2.00 13.81
C LEU A 295 -23.47 3.05 14.72
N SER A 296 -23.83 2.63 15.94
CA SER A 296 -23.88 3.55 17.08
C SER A 296 -22.53 3.49 17.78
N GLU A 297 -21.80 4.59 17.74
CA GLU A 297 -21.19 5.27 18.91
C GLU A 297 -20.66 4.44 20.10
N ASP A 298 -20.09 3.24 19.93
CA ASP A 298 -19.42 2.51 21.02
C ASP A 298 -17.89 2.58 20.94
N PHE A 299 -17.35 3.74 20.54
CA PHE A 299 -15.95 4.08 20.76
C PHE A 299 -15.91 5.47 21.42
N TYR A 300 -15.51 5.50 22.70
CA TYR A 300 -15.51 6.62 23.66
C TYR A 300 -16.78 6.84 24.52
N ALA A 301 -17.03 5.99 25.51
CA ALA A 301 -17.38 6.40 26.88
C ALA A 301 -17.68 5.19 27.79
N THR A 302 -17.10 5.20 28.98
CA THR A 302 -17.31 4.26 30.08
C THR A 302 -18.61 4.49 30.85
N ALA A 303 -19.21 3.39 31.30
CA ALA A 303 -19.92 3.19 32.58
C ALA A 303 -21.43 3.56 32.77
N ASN A 304 -22.22 2.48 32.76
CA ASN A 304 -23.29 2.04 33.68
C ASN A 304 -24.73 2.62 33.60
N PRO A 305 -25.77 1.77 33.79
CA PRO A 305 -27.14 2.01 33.35
C PRO A 305 -28.02 2.55 34.48
N ARG A 306 -29.00 3.39 34.11
CA ARG A 306 -30.28 3.49 34.82
C ARG A 306 -31.30 4.25 33.97
N SER A 307 -32.39 3.56 33.68
CA SER A 307 -33.74 4.05 33.34
C SER A 307 -33.85 5.14 32.28
N LEU A 308 -34.50 4.81 31.15
CA LEU A 308 -35.62 5.62 30.65
C LEU A 308 -36.40 4.85 29.56
N SER A 309 -37.63 4.53 29.91
CA SER A 309 -38.69 4.04 29.02
C SER A 309 -39.15 5.16 28.08
N LEU A 310 -39.50 4.84 26.83
CA LEU A 310 -40.65 5.45 26.14
C LEU A 310 -40.98 4.81 24.77
N HIS A 311 -42.23 4.35 24.70
CA HIS A 311 -43.16 4.42 23.57
C HIS A 311 -42.92 3.56 22.30
N SER A 312 -43.51 2.37 22.31
CA SER A 312 -43.85 1.58 21.12
C SER A 312 -44.99 2.26 20.35
N ARG A 313 -44.74 2.69 19.11
CA ARG A 313 -45.78 3.08 18.16
C ARG A 313 -45.82 2.03 17.04
N ARG A 314 -46.94 1.31 17.00
CA ARG A 314 -47.33 0.25 16.08
C ARG A 314 -47.47 0.81 14.65
N ILE A 315 -46.84 0.19 13.65
CA ILE A 315 -47.14 0.39 12.22
C ILE A 315 -47.40 -1.01 11.64
N ASP A 316 -48.61 -1.20 11.11
CA ASP A 316 -49.11 -2.44 10.50
C ASP A 316 -48.42 -2.77 9.15
N PRO A 317 -48.34 -4.08 8.78
CA PRO A 317 -47.64 -4.53 7.59
C PRO A 317 -48.62 -4.87 6.46
N THR A 318 -48.88 -3.94 5.53
CA THR A 318 -49.65 -4.25 4.32
C THR A 318 -49.20 -3.41 3.14
N THR A 319 -48.03 -3.73 2.55
CA THR A 319 -47.72 -3.60 1.10
C THR A 319 -46.23 -3.84 0.84
N THR A 320 -45.78 -5.09 0.88
CA THR A 320 -44.48 -5.49 0.26
C THR A 320 -44.45 -6.99 -0.04
N GLU A 321 -45.60 -7.56 -0.40
CA GLU A 321 -45.72 -8.96 -0.81
C GLU A 321 -46.24 -9.05 -2.25
N PHE A 322 -45.65 -8.28 -3.17
CA PHE A 322 -45.92 -8.44 -4.60
C PHE A 322 -44.83 -7.84 -5.49
N ALA A 323 -43.60 -8.34 -5.39
CA ALA A 323 -42.59 -8.33 -6.48
C ALA A 323 -41.24 -8.89 -5.99
N LEU A 324 -41.17 -10.18 -5.64
CA LEU A 324 -39.87 -10.86 -5.55
C LEU A 324 -39.95 -12.35 -5.87
N ASN A 325 -40.80 -12.73 -6.83
CA ASN A 325 -40.85 -14.08 -7.37
C ASN A 325 -40.94 -14.03 -8.88
N THR A 326 -39.83 -13.68 -9.53
CA THR A 326 -39.51 -14.15 -10.89
C THR A 326 -38.09 -13.72 -11.23
N VAL A 327 -37.21 -14.71 -11.45
CA VAL A 327 -35.94 -14.72 -12.21
C VAL A 327 -34.84 -15.48 -11.43
N TYR A 328 -34.74 -16.78 -11.78
CA TYR A 328 -33.73 -17.83 -11.51
C TYR A 328 -33.65 -18.54 -10.15
N PRO A 329 -33.69 -19.90 -10.14
CA PRO A 329 -33.46 -20.72 -8.95
C PRO A 329 -31.95 -20.90 -8.72
N LEU A 330 -31.49 -20.56 -7.52
CA LEU A 330 -30.16 -20.92 -7.03
C LEU A 330 -30.35 -21.99 -5.96
N ASP A 331 -30.03 -23.23 -6.33
CA ASP A 331 -29.89 -24.37 -5.41
C ASP A 331 -28.66 -24.11 -4.52
N VAL A 332 -28.85 -23.30 -3.48
CA VAL A 332 -27.89 -23.14 -2.39
C VAL A 332 -28.25 -24.18 -1.33
N ARG A 333 -27.57 -25.32 -1.42
CA ARG A 333 -27.57 -26.33 -0.36
C ARG A 333 -26.81 -25.75 0.84
N VAL A 334 -27.52 -25.04 1.72
CA VAL A 334 -27.03 -24.60 3.03
C VAL A 334 -26.93 -25.84 3.92
N GLN A 335 -25.73 -26.42 3.99
CA GLN A 335 -25.44 -27.47 4.95
C GLN A 335 -25.28 -26.80 6.33
N LYS A 336 -26.32 -26.95 7.15
CA LYS A 336 -26.38 -26.47 8.53
C LYS A 336 -25.61 -27.47 9.40
N GLU A 337 -24.30 -27.29 9.57
CA GLU A 337 -23.56 -28.02 10.59
C GLU A 337 -23.61 -27.25 11.91
N THR A 338 -24.36 -27.81 12.86
CA THR A 338 -24.32 -27.47 14.27
C THR A 338 -22.99 -27.94 14.86
N GLY A 339 -22.00 -27.05 14.90
CA GLY A 339 -20.75 -27.24 15.63
C GLY A 339 -20.82 -26.54 16.99
N LYS A 340 -20.88 -27.34 18.06
CA LYS A 340 -20.75 -26.95 19.47
C LYS A 340 -19.46 -26.12 19.65
N PHE A 341 -19.58 -24.88 20.11
CA PHE A 341 -18.43 -24.06 20.51
C PHE A 341 -18.13 -24.38 21.98
N GLU A 342 -17.11 -25.22 22.21
CA GLU A 342 -16.49 -25.33 23.53
C GLU A 342 -15.66 -24.07 23.78
N ASP A 343 -15.85 -23.51 24.98
CA ASP A 343 -15.19 -22.32 25.49
C ASP A 343 -13.69 -22.60 25.67
N GLY A 344 -12.92 -22.25 24.63
CA GLY A 344 -11.47 -22.28 24.62
C GLY A 344 -10.93 -20.88 24.85
N THR A 345 -10.45 -20.65 26.07
CA THR A 345 -9.69 -19.51 26.59
C THR A 345 -9.04 -18.63 25.50
N ASP A 346 -9.63 -17.44 25.24
CA ASP A 346 -9.08 -16.43 24.32
C ASP A 346 -7.81 -15.80 24.93
N ALA A 347 -6.67 -16.42 24.67
CA ALA A 347 -5.36 -15.83 24.89
C ALA A 347 -5.05 -14.84 23.75
N SER A 348 -5.80 -13.73 23.70
CA SER A 348 -5.37 -12.56 22.95
C SER A 348 -4.20 -11.90 23.71
N PRO A 349 -3.07 -11.59 23.06
CA PRO A 349 -1.95 -10.93 23.72
C PRO A 349 -2.42 -9.61 24.33
N GLU A 350 -2.02 -9.36 25.58
CA GLU A 350 -2.47 -8.23 26.43
C GLU A 350 -2.28 -6.86 25.76
N ILE A 351 -1.35 -6.77 24.81
CA ILE A 351 -1.06 -5.62 23.94
C ILE A 351 -2.26 -5.22 23.04
N CYS A 352 -3.18 -6.16 22.76
CA CYS A 352 -4.34 -5.94 21.92
C CYS A 352 -5.66 -5.81 22.69
N ARG A 353 -5.62 -5.73 24.02
CA ARG A 353 -6.77 -5.25 24.80
C ARG A 353 -6.80 -3.72 24.74
N PRO A 354 -7.98 -3.10 24.55
CA PRO A 354 -8.11 -1.67 24.76
C PRO A 354 -7.69 -1.36 26.20
N THR A 355 -6.63 -0.58 26.36
CA THR A 355 -6.14 -0.15 27.67
C THR A 355 -7.19 0.80 28.25
N THR A 356 -7.97 0.34 29.22
CA THR A 356 -8.79 1.21 30.04
C THR A 356 -7.85 2.01 30.93
N LEU A 357 -7.59 3.27 30.55
CA LEU A 357 -7.06 4.27 31.47
C LEU A 357 -8.18 4.68 32.43
N ALA A 358 -8.10 4.16 33.65
CA ALA A 358 -8.61 4.77 34.88
C ALA A 358 -7.69 4.35 36.02
#